data_AF-A0A9P0GFV5-F1
#
_entry.id   AF-A0A9P0GFV5-F1
#
_cell.length_a   1.000
_cell.length_b   1.000
_cell.length_c   1.000
_cell.angle_alpha   90.00
_cell.angle_beta   90.00
_cell.angle_gamma   90.00
#
_symmetry.space_group_name_H-M   'P 1'
#
loop_
_entity.id
_entity.type
_entity.pdbx_description
1 polymer ?
#
loop_
_entity_poly.entity_id
_entity_poly.type
_entity_poly.pdbx_seq_one_letter_code
_entity_poly.pdbx_strand_id
1 'polypeptide(L)'
;MKLDTARYTVILSVQALLICVDWVINIVSVFVRESNAKMLVMFIAQDACLILALSALLLTFFSTYVFQNGLVYLLYDRFRMTLLVCMTYFVLTTVVNIWLLIIRWSTTRHTWHISFFVFFIVQRFMSAIYYYYYKRAALRISDPRFYEDIDLKSEKPNYHTTGQFIQQ
;
A
#
# COMPACT_ATOMS: atom_id res chain seq x y z
N MET A 1 -17.49 10.99 13.67
CA MET A 1 -16.15 11.62 13.75
C MET A 1 -15.85 12.21 12.38
N LYS A 2 -15.81 13.54 12.26
CA LYS A 2 -15.38 14.23 11.02
C LYS A 2 -14.00 13.72 10.64
N LEU A 3 -13.85 13.02 9.52
CA LEU A 3 -12.52 12.87 8.92
C LEU A 3 -12.29 14.11 8.07
N ASP A 4 -11.55 15.05 8.65
CA ASP A 4 -11.09 16.25 7.98
C ASP A 4 -10.22 15.87 6.78
N THR A 5 -10.37 16.57 5.65
CA THR A 5 -9.60 16.38 4.40
C THR A 5 -8.10 16.29 4.68
N ALA A 6 -7.62 17.03 5.68
CA ALA A 6 -6.26 17.00 6.18
C ALA A 6 -5.79 15.59 6.59
N ARG A 7 -6.61 14.79 7.28
CA ARG A 7 -6.24 13.43 7.71
C ARG A 7 -6.03 12.50 6.52
N TYR A 8 -6.87 12.62 5.50
CA TYR A 8 -6.73 11.83 4.27
C TYR A 8 -5.48 12.21 3.49
N THR A 9 -5.21 13.50 3.34
CA THR A 9 -3.98 13.98 2.70
C THR A 9 -2.74 13.48 3.44
N VAL A 10 -2.77 13.47 4.78
CA VAL A 10 -1.69 12.91 5.59
C VAL A 10 -1.50 11.41 5.31
N ILE A 11 -2.56 10.60 5.35
CA ILE A 11 -2.46 9.15 5.09
C ILE A 11 -1.89 8.89 3.68
N LEU A 12 -2.40 9.58 2.67
CA LEU A 12 -1.92 9.45 1.29
C LEU A 12 -0.45 9.89 1.16
N SER A 13 -0.05 10.96 1.85
CA SER A 13 1.34 11.43 1.86
C SER A 13 2.28 10.41 2.53
N VAL A 14 1.87 9.78 3.63
CA VAL A 14 2.63 8.73 4.30
C VAL A 14 2.76 7.51 3.40
N GLN A 15 1.68 7.07 2.76
CA GLN A 15 1.71 5.97 1.80
C GLN A 15 2.64 6.27 0.61
N ALA A 16 2.58 7.49 0.06
CA ALA A 16 3.46 7.91 -1.03
C ALA A 16 4.93 7.94 -0.59
N LEU A 17 5.20 8.41 0.63
CA LEU A 17 6.55 8.42 1.20
C LEU A 17 7.10 7.00 1.36
N LEU A 18 6.30 6.07 1.89
CA LEU A 18 6.71 4.66 2.07
C LEU A 18 7.08 4.00 0.73
N ILE A 19 6.29 4.23 -0.32
CA ILE A 19 6.61 3.73 -1.67
C ILE A 19 7.87 4.39 -2.23
N CYS A 20 8.04 5.70 -2.00
CA CYS A 20 9.22 6.42 -2.47
C CYS A 20 10.50 5.86 -1.82
N VAL A 21 10.45 5.58 -0.51
CA VAL A 21 11.55 4.95 0.22
C VAL A 21 11.85 3.55 -0.34
N ASP A 22 10.84 2.72 -0.54
CA ASP A 22 11.00 1.38 -1.15
C ASP A 22 11.65 1.48 -2.55
N TRP A 23 11.18 2.42 -3.38
CA TRP A 23 11.72 2.64 -4.72
C TRP A 23 13.19 3.06 -4.69
N VAL A 24 13.55 3.99 -3.81
CA VAL A 24 14.93 4.43 -3.60
C VAL A 24 15.80 3.27 -3.15
N ILE A 25 15.36 2.48 -2.17
CA ILE A 25 16.09 1.30 -1.70
C ILE A 25 16.26 0.28 -2.82
N ASN A 26 15.22 0.02 -3.61
CA ASN A 26 15.30 -0.91 -4.72
C ASN A 26 16.38 -0.47 -5.73
N ILE A 27 16.54 0.84 -6.00
CA ILE A 27 17.60 1.36 -6.87
C ILE A 27 18.98 1.29 -6.18
N VAL A 28 19.09 1.80 -4.96
CA VAL A 28 20.37 1.98 -4.24
C VAL A 28 20.97 0.65 -3.77
N SER A 29 20.15 -0.39 -3.58
CA SER A 29 20.58 -1.73 -3.16
C SER A 29 21.74 -2.30 -3.99
N VAL A 30 21.83 -1.98 -5.28
CA VAL A 30 22.90 -2.44 -6.17
C VAL A 30 24.23 -1.75 -5.87
N PHE A 31 24.20 -0.48 -5.42
CA PHE A 31 25.37 0.34 -5.13
C PHE A 31 25.94 0.08 -3.74
N VAL A 32 25.11 -0.33 -2.78
CA VAL A 32 25.53 -0.59 -1.39
C VAL A 32 26.10 -2.01 -1.20
N ARG A 33 26.41 -2.70 -2.31
CA ARG A 33 26.95 -4.06 -2.30
C ARG A 33 28.26 -4.22 -1.54
N GLU A 34 29.03 -3.16 -1.34
CA GLU A 34 30.34 -3.22 -0.68
C GLU A 34 30.28 -3.58 0.81
N SER A 35 29.20 -3.20 1.51
CA SER A 35 29.09 -3.40 2.96
C SER A 35 27.93 -4.30 3.32
N ASN A 36 28.24 -5.48 3.89
CA ASN A 36 27.23 -6.47 4.30
C ASN A 36 26.25 -5.90 5.34
N ALA A 37 26.76 -5.14 6.32
CA ALA A 37 25.93 -4.54 7.36
C ALA A 37 24.95 -3.49 6.78
N LYS A 38 25.43 -2.60 5.89
CA LYS A 38 24.57 -1.59 5.26
C LYS A 38 23.50 -2.23 4.38
N MET A 39 23.85 -3.27 3.63
CA MET A 39 22.91 -4.04 2.81
C MET A 39 21.80 -4.68 3.66
N LEU A 40 22.17 -5.33 4.76
CA LEU A 40 21.21 -5.99 5.66
C LEU A 40 20.24 -4.99 6.28
N VAL A 41 20.75 -3.86 6.80
CA VAL A 41 19.89 -2.80 7.37
C VAL A 41 18.93 -2.24 6.32
N MET A 42 19.42 -2.04 5.09
CA MET A 42 18.60 -1.55 3.98
C MET A 42 17.47 -2.50 3.60
N PHE A 43 17.71 -3.82 3.56
CA PHE A 43 16.67 -4.81 3.25
C PHE A 43 15.63 -4.93 4.36
N ILE A 44 16.05 -4.90 5.63
CA ILE A 44 15.11 -4.88 6.76
C ILE A 44 14.23 -3.60 6.70
N ALA A 45 14.83 -2.45 6.41
CA ALA A 45 14.10 -1.20 6.25
C ALA A 45 13.10 -1.26 5.08
N GLN A 46 13.49 -1.90 3.97
CA GLN A 46 12.61 -2.12 2.82
C GLN A 46 11.41 -2.99 3.17
N ASP A 47 11.64 -4.15 3.79
CA ASP A 47 10.58 -5.07 4.20
C ASP A 47 9.62 -4.39 5.18
N ALA A 48 10.14 -3.59 6.13
CA ALA A 48 9.33 -2.80 7.05
C ALA A 48 8.48 -1.75 6.30
N CYS A 49 9.03 -1.06 5.30
CA CYS A 49 8.27 -0.11 4.48
C CYS A 49 7.14 -0.79 3.71
N LEU A 50 7.39 -1.97 3.13
CA LEU A 50 6.39 -2.73 2.39
C LEU A 50 5.26 -3.22 3.30
N ILE A 51 5.59 -3.72 4.49
CA ILE A 51 4.60 -4.12 5.50
C ILE A 51 3.78 -2.91 5.93
N LEU A 52 4.42 -1.79 6.29
CA LEU A 52 3.71 -0.58 6.71
C LEU A 52 2.81 -0.02 5.59
N ALA A 53 3.28 -0.05 4.34
CA ALA A 53 2.49 0.38 3.19
C ALA A 53 1.26 -0.51 3.00
N LEU A 54 1.41 -1.83 3.09
CA LEU A 54 0.29 -2.76 3.01
C LEU A 54 -0.69 -2.59 4.18
N SER A 55 -0.18 -2.46 5.41
CA SER A 55 -1.00 -2.20 6.59
C SER A 55 -1.77 -0.89 6.48
N ALA A 56 -1.13 0.20 6.04
CA ALA A 56 -1.79 1.49 5.83
C ALA A 56 -2.91 1.39 4.78
N LEU A 57 -2.68 0.63 3.71
CA LEU A 57 -3.69 0.39 2.67
C LEU A 57 -4.89 -0.38 3.24
N LEU A 58 -4.63 -1.44 4.03
CA LEU A 58 -5.68 -2.22 4.70
C LEU A 58 -6.44 -1.42 5.76
N LEU A 59 -5.76 -0.58 6.54
CA LEU A 59 -6.40 0.31 7.52
C LEU A 59 -7.33 1.32 6.84
N THR A 60 -6.88 1.92 5.73
CA THR A 60 -7.71 2.84 4.96
C THR A 60 -8.92 2.12 4.35
N PHE A 61 -8.74 0.87 3.93
CA PHE A 61 -9.81 0.01 3.44
C PHE A 61 -10.85 -0.30 4.52
N PHE A 62 -10.43 -0.69 5.73
CA PHE A 62 -11.35 -0.95 6.84
C PHE A 62 -12.05 0.32 7.36
N SER A 63 -11.40 1.47 7.24
CA SER A 63 -11.99 2.76 7.59
C SER A 63 -13.06 3.23 6.58
N THR A 64 -13.21 2.58 5.44
CA THR A 64 -14.16 2.98 4.40
C THR A 64 -15.59 2.52 4.71
N TYR A 65 -16.57 3.38 4.44
CA TYR A 65 -18.01 3.16 4.68
C TYR A 65 -18.56 1.86 4.07
N VAL A 66 -18.04 1.43 2.91
CA VAL A 66 -18.44 0.18 2.25
C VAL A 66 -18.18 -1.06 3.12
N PHE A 67 -17.12 -1.04 3.94
CA PHE A 67 -16.82 -2.10 4.89
C PHE A 67 -17.75 -2.04 6.12
N GLN A 68 -18.06 -0.83 6.60
CA GLN A 68 -18.96 -0.60 7.73
C GLN A 68 -20.41 -1.04 7.45
N ASN A 69 -20.84 -0.99 6.19
CA ASN A 69 -22.16 -1.45 5.76
C ASN A 69 -22.23 -2.96 5.41
N GLY A 70 -21.16 -3.73 5.64
CA GLY A 70 -21.14 -5.17 5.40
C GLY A 70 -20.96 -5.59 3.94
N LEU A 71 -20.65 -4.67 3.02
CA LEU A 71 -20.39 -4.95 1.59
C LEU A 71 -18.92 -5.34 1.34
N VAL A 72 -18.34 -6.14 2.24
CA VAL A 72 -16.93 -6.59 2.15
C VAL A 72 -16.65 -7.32 0.84
N TYR A 73 -17.61 -8.11 0.35
CA TYR A 73 -17.50 -8.88 -0.89
C TYR A 73 -17.24 -7.99 -2.11
N LEU A 74 -17.96 -6.88 -2.24
CA LEU A 74 -17.84 -5.95 -3.37
C LEU A 74 -16.50 -5.21 -3.37
N LEU A 75 -16.02 -4.89 -2.16
CA LEU A 75 -14.73 -4.23 -1.98
C LEU A 75 -13.57 -5.21 -2.23
N TYR A 76 -13.70 -6.46 -1.78
CA TYR A 76 -12.74 -7.52 -2.09
C TYR A 76 -12.63 -7.78 -3.60
N ASP A 77 -13.74 -7.91 -4.32
CA ASP A 77 -13.70 -8.15 -5.78
C ASP A 77 -12.97 -7.02 -6.54
N ARG A 78 -13.12 -5.79 -6.06
CA ARG A 78 -12.49 -4.62 -6.67
C ARG A 78 -11.02 -4.44 -6.34
N PHE A 79 -10.59 -4.81 -5.13
CA PHE A 79 -9.22 -4.59 -4.64
C PHE A 79 -8.35 -5.86 -4.57
N ARG A 80 -8.91 -7.06 -4.79
CA ARG A 80 -8.18 -8.35 -4.75
C ARG A 80 -6.91 -8.33 -5.58
N MET A 81 -6.95 -7.72 -6.76
CA MET A 81 -5.79 -7.64 -7.66
C MET A 81 -4.67 -6.80 -7.05
N THR A 82 -5.02 -5.71 -6.34
CA THR A 82 -4.02 -4.86 -5.67
C THR A 82 -3.39 -5.61 -4.50
N LEU A 83 -4.20 -6.27 -3.67
CA LEU A 83 -3.70 -7.05 -2.53
C LEU A 83 -2.80 -8.20 -2.99
N LEU A 84 -3.21 -8.93 -4.04
CA LEU A 84 -2.42 -10.01 -4.60
C LEU A 84 -1.07 -9.48 -5.11
N VAL A 85 -1.06 -8.39 -5.89
CA VAL A 85 0.17 -7.77 -6.37
C VAL A 85 1.07 -7.33 -5.21
N CYS A 86 0.51 -6.73 -4.14
CA CYS A 86 1.29 -6.34 -2.96
C CYS A 86 1.93 -7.56 -2.27
N MET A 87 1.17 -8.63 -2.06
CA MET A 87 1.66 -9.85 -1.42
C MET A 87 2.73 -10.55 -2.27
N THR A 88 2.49 -10.68 -3.57
CA THR A 88 3.46 -11.27 -4.51
C THR A 88 4.74 -10.45 -4.55
N TYR A 89 4.63 -9.12 -4.59
CA TYR A 89 5.81 -8.24 -4.62
C TYR A 89 6.62 -8.32 -3.32
N PHE A 90 5.95 -8.33 -2.16
CA PHE A 90 6.59 -8.50 -0.86
C PHE A 90 7.38 -9.82 -0.79
N VAL A 91 6.72 -10.95 -1.05
CA VAL A 91 7.37 -12.27 -1.03
C VAL A 91 8.56 -12.33 -1.99
N LEU A 92 8.38 -11.83 -3.22
CA LEU A 92 9.43 -11.87 -4.23
C LEU A 92 10.63 -10.99 -3.84
N THR A 93 10.38 -9.83 -3.24
CA THR A 93 11.44 -8.92 -2.73
C THR A 93 12.19 -9.56 -1.57
N THR A 94 11.50 -10.14 -0.58
CA THR A 94 12.12 -10.85 0.53
C THR A 94 12.96 -12.05 0.05
N VAL A 95 12.46 -12.84 -0.91
CA VAL A 95 13.23 -13.96 -1.49
C VAL A 95 14.51 -13.49 -2.18
N VAL A 96 14.43 -12.46 -3.02
CA VAL A 96 15.61 -11.90 -3.72
C VAL A 96 16.62 -11.32 -2.72
N ASN A 97 16.14 -10.61 -1.69
CA ASN A 97 16.99 -10.00 -0.66
C ASN A 97 17.73 -11.07 0.17
N ILE A 98 17.01 -12.13 0.60
CA ILE A 98 17.62 -13.26 1.32
C ILE A 98 18.66 -13.97 0.44
N TRP A 99 18.33 -14.25 -0.81
CA TRP A 99 19.25 -14.95 -1.72
C TRP A 99 20.51 -14.10 -1.98
N LEU A 100 20.35 -12.79 -2.16
CA LEU A 100 21.47 -11.87 -2.33
C LEU A 100 22.39 -11.84 -1.09
N LEU A 101 21.82 -11.85 0.11
CA LEU A 101 22.57 -11.95 1.36
C LEU A 101 23.33 -13.28 1.47
N ILE A 102 22.70 -14.40 1.11
CA ILE A 102 23.34 -15.73 1.12
C ILE A 102 24.54 -15.77 0.17
N ILE A 103 24.38 -15.30 -1.07
CA ILE A 103 25.47 -15.26 -2.06
C ILE A 103 26.63 -14.43 -1.54
N ARG A 104 26.32 -13.26 -0.95
CA ARG A 104 27.33 -12.35 -0.43
C ARG A 104 28.07 -12.88 0.80
N TRP A 105 27.39 -13.59 1.69
CA TRP A 105 27.99 -14.15 2.90
C TRP A 105 28.77 -15.44 2.63
N SER A 106 28.32 -16.23 1.65
CA SER A 106 28.94 -17.53 1.30
C SER A 106 30.18 -17.38 0.42
N THR A 107 30.19 -16.40 -0.50
CA THR A 107 31.21 -16.33 -1.55
C THR A 107 31.88 -14.95 -1.58
N THR A 108 33.22 -14.92 -1.41
CA THR A 108 34.04 -13.71 -1.61
C THR A 108 34.19 -13.32 -3.09
N ARG A 109 33.91 -14.25 -4.01
CA ARG A 109 33.85 -14.02 -5.47
C ARG A 109 32.43 -13.66 -5.94
N HIS A 110 32.37 -12.65 -6.80
CA HIS A 110 31.16 -11.95 -7.24
C HIS A 110 30.37 -12.67 -8.35
N THR A 111 30.35 -14.01 -8.38
CA THR A 111 29.67 -14.76 -9.45
C THR A 111 28.20 -14.98 -9.12
N TRP A 112 27.31 -14.31 -9.85
CA TRP A 112 25.87 -14.49 -9.73
C TRP A 112 25.40 -15.68 -10.58
N HIS A 113 24.56 -16.54 -10.00
CA HIS A 113 23.95 -17.64 -10.75
C HIS A 113 22.89 -17.11 -11.72
N ILE A 114 22.73 -17.77 -12.87
CA ILE A 114 21.71 -17.44 -13.87
C ILE A 114 20.31 -17.43 -13.24
N SER A 115 20.00 -18.41 -12.37
CA SER A 115 18.72 -18.46 -11.67
C SER A 115 18.46 -17.21 -10.85
N PHE A 116 19.47 -16.71 -10.12
CA PHE A 116 19.34 -15.48 -9.34
C PHE A 116 19.06 -14.27 -10.24
N PHE A 117 19.75 -14.16 -11.38
CA PHE A 117 19.48 -13.09 -12.35
C PHE A 117 18.03 -13.10 -12.86
N VAL A 118 17.47 -14.27 -13.14
CA VAL A 118 16.06 -14.38 -13.58
C VAL A 118 15.11 -13.87 -12.49
N PHE A 119 15.27 -14.34 -11.24
CA PHE A 119 14.44 -13.87 -10.12
C PHE A 119 14.60 -12.37 -9.88
N PHE A 120 15.83 -11.85 -9.97
CA PHE A 120 16.12 -10.44 -9.83
C PHE A 120 15.40 -9.60 -10.91
N ILE A 121 15.48 -10.00 -12.18
CA ILE A 121 14.80 -9.30 -13.28
C ILE A 121 13.28 -9.34 -13.09
N VAL A 122 12.72 -10.50 -12.78
CA VAL A 122 11.27 -10.65 -12.52
C VAL A 122 10.84 -9.75 -11.36
N GLN A 123 11.63 -9.65 -10.29
CA GLN A 123 11.35 -8.75 -9.18
C GLN A 123 11.34 -7.28 -9.60
N ARG A 124 12.24 -6.85 -10.49
CA ARG A 124 12.26 -5.47 -11.03
C ARG A 124 11.02 -5.17 -11.88
N PHE A 125 10.58 -6.10 -12.71
CA PHE A 125 9.34 -5.94 -13.46
C PHE A 125 8.11 -5.90 -12.55
N MET A 126 8.07 -6.77 -11.54
CA MET A 126 6.99 -6.78 -10.55
C MET A 126 6.95 -5.50 -9.71
N SER A 127 8.11 -4.89 -9.43
CA SER A 127 8.21 -3.60 -8.75
C SER A 127 7.46 -2.49 -9.51
N ALA A 128 7.63 -2.41 -10.84
CA ALA A 128 6.91 -1.43 -11.65
C ALA A 128 5.38 -1.64 -11.62
N ILE A 129 4.94 -2.90 -11.68
CA ILE A 129 3.52 -3.27 -11.58
C ILE A 129 2.99 -2.89 -10.18
N TYR A 130 3.72 -3.23 -9.12
CA TYR A 130 3.37 -2.90 -7.75
C TYR A 130 3.14 -1.40 -7.55
N TYR A 131 4.08 -0.54 -7.98
CA TYR A 131 3.93 0.90 -7.81
C TYR A 131 2.70 1.46 -8.53
N TYR A 132 2.39 0.95 -9.72
CA TYR A 132 1.20 1.36 -10.47
C TYR A 132 -0.09 0.97 -9.75
N TYR A 133 -0.22 -0.31 -9.36
CA TYR A 133 -1.43 -0.80 -8.70
C TYR A 133 -1.62 -0.20 -7.32
N TYR A 134 -0.55 -0.06 -6.53
CA TYR A 134 -0.62 0.55 -5.21
C TYR A 134 -1.03 2.02 -5.32
N LYS A 135 -0.38 2.82 -6.17
CA LYS A 135 -0.76 4.24 -6.39
C LYS A 135 -2.22 4.37 -6.78
N ARG A 136 -2.68 3.53 -7.72
CA ARG A 136 -4.07 3.51 -8.18
C ARG A 136 -5.04 3.17 -7.05
N ALA A 137 -4.69 2.22 -6.19
CA ALA A 137 -5.53 1.83 -5.06
C ALA A 137 -5.56 2.91 -3.98
N ALA A 138 -4.41 3.47 -3.60
CA ALA A 138 -4.30 4.56 -2.63
C ALA A 138 -5.14 5.77 -3.05
N LEU A 139 -5.05 6.19 -4.32
CA LEU A 139 -5.86 7.30 -4.85
C LEU A 139 -7.36 6.98 -4.90
N ARG A 140 -7.73 5.76 -5.28
CA ARG A 140 -9.15 5.34 -5.37
C ARG A 140 -9.84 5.24 -4.02
N ILE A 141 -9.11 4.78 -3.00
CA ILE A 141 -9.63 4.68 -1.63
C ILE A 141 -9.68 6.06 -0.98
N SER A 142 -8.78 6.97 -1.39
CA SER A 142 -8.72 8.34 -0.90
C SER A 142 -9.73 9.31 -1.55
N ASP A 143 -10.58 8.86 -2.48
CA ASP A 143 -11.59 9.72 -3.10
C ASP A 143 -12.69 10.08 -2.08
N PRO A 144 -12.85 11.38 -1.72
CA PRO A 144 -13.79 11.83 -0.69
C PRO A 144 -15.26 11.52 -1.02
N ARG A 145 -15.57 11.23 -2.29
CA ARG A 145 -16.94 10.90 -2.73
C ARG A 145 -17.53 9.64 -2.07
N PHE A 146 -16.69 8.75 -1.52
CA PHE A 146 -17.15 7.61 -0.71
C PHE A 146 -17.61 7.98 0.71
N TYR A 147 -17.37 9.23 1.14
CA TYR A 147 -17.66 9.71 2.50
C TYR A 147 -18.74 10.81 2.53
N GLU A 148 -18.95 11.53 1.41
CA GLU A 148 -19.93 12.65 1.30
C GLU A 148 -21.41 12.24 1.40
N ASP A 149 -21.79 11.03 0.95
CA ASP A 149 -23.19 10.58 0.98
C ASP A 149 -23.76 10.47 2.41
N ILE A 150 -22.89 10.40 3.42
CA ILE A 150 -23.26 10.34 4.83
C ILE A 150 -23.57 11.74 5.36
N ASP A 151 -22.77 12.74 4.96
CA ASP A 151 -22.95 14.13 5.38
C ASP A 151 -24.26 14.68 4.79
N LEU A 152 -24.51 14.47 3.50
CA LEU A 152 -25.71 15.01 2.83
C LEU A 152 -27.03 14.37 3.30
N LYS A 153 -26.96 13.16 3.89
CA LYS A 153 -28.11 12.47 4.48
C LYS A 153 -28.30 12.77 5.97
N SER A 154 -27.22 13.11 6.68
CA SER A 154 -27.26 13.56 8.08
C SER A 154 -27.65 15.03 8.24
N GLU A 155 -27.43 15.85 7.19
CA GLU A 155 -27.79 17.27 7.14
C GLU A 155 -29.22 17.51 6.62
N LYS A 156 -30.03 16.47 6.42
CA LYS A 156 -31.48 16.63 6.26
C LYS A 156 -32.16 16.43 7.62
N PRO A 157 -32.29 17.47 8.47
CA PRO A 157 -33.24 17.41 9.56
C PRO A 157 -34.65 17.29 8.97
N ASN A 158 -35.50 16.56 9.70
CA ASN A 158 -36.87 16.22 9.40
C ASN A 158 -37.77 17.43 9.09
N TYR A 159 -37.68 18.01 7.89
CA TYR A 159 -38.59 19.09 7.47
C TYR A 159 -39.96 18.58 6.96
N HIS A 160 -40.21 17.27 6.96
CA HIS A 160 -41.47 16.72 6.47
C HIS A 160 -42.50 16.35 7.55
N THR A 161 -42.29 16.70 8.83
CA THR A 161 -43.24 16.34 9.91
C THR A 161 -43.77 17.52 10.73
N THR A 162 -43.63 18.76 10.27
CA THR A 162 -44.07 19.96 11.04
C THR A 162 -45.04 20.87 10.27
N GLY A 163 -45.82 20.30 9.33
CA GLY A 163 -46.78 21.05 8.51
C GLY A 163 -48.26 20.78 8.77
N GLN A 164 -48.63 19.98 9.79
CA GLN A 164 -50.03 19.55 10.00
C GLN A 164 -50.67 19.96 11.35
N PHE A 165 -50.07 20.85 12.14
CA PHE A 165 -50.63 21.23 13.45
C PHE A 165 -50.84 22.73 13.67
N ILE A 166 -51.35 23.45 12.67
CA ILE A 166 -51.97 24.78 12.90
C ILE A 166 -53.28 24.87 12.10
N GLN A 167 -54.28 24.12 12.55
CA GLN A 167 -55.69 24.45 12.40
C GLN A 167 -56.37 24.07 13.71
N GLN A 168 -56.60 25.07 14.57
CA GLN A 168 -57.76 25.26 15.43
C GLN A 168 -57.58 26.51 16.28
#